data_AF-A0A453Q7G4-F1
#
_entry.id   AF-A0A453Q7G4-F1
#
_cell.length_a   1.000
_cell.length_b   1.000
_cell.length_c   1.000
_cell.angle_alpha   90.00
_cell.angle_beta   90.00
_cell.angle_gamma   90.00
#
_symmetry.space_group_name_H-M   'P 1'
#
loop_
_entity.id
_entity.type
_entity.pdbx_description
1 polymer ?
#
loop_
_entity_poly.entity_id
_entity_poly.type
_entity_poly.pdbx_seq_one_letter_code
_entity_poly.pdbx_strand_id
1 'polypeptide(L)'
;DAAVVRCALESARAFFRGRHAAYLYRAGRNLEDGELSPACMADAFRCLGKAARAALCAIARHLRLRTDVFNQLLDDTPLPVNEVSSSELLVAYTHEQLQSGQTLMGCPSRSSMPQVDRGFVTLVASDYPGIEVCDPNGHWYLADGVSGPNNLLLLTGRALSHVTAGLCPISQYRVTNENRASLTFRLVPHANAILDCSPILAAGHCIRRVYQPIPASQFMDDSYAEEHAVSSHLEEPSESQGNFVSDPSLRSVLSDPLSGAFLEDAMVLQCGHSFGGVMLKKVIEMARCTICNGEVDPSSLFPNLALRAVATVVKMEDDRRLFHNAALRKRRKDVTEHTDVLKRTGSSKGNSELALDAESPVAFKGVQYPFVVGERVLIMVHATHCSAESKVKSQEQCVLINKCLQGNKRTPEKFVGKEAVITSQCLNGWYLVKALDSGESTRLQYRSLKKVPELQLQTQARLQPLAFLGGRQ
;
A
#
# COMPACT_ATOMS: atom_id res chain seq x y z
N ASP A 1 -10.08 33.53 5.53
CA ASP A 1 -9.83 32.16 6.03
C ASP A 1 -8.47 31.61 5.61
N ALA A 2 -8.16 31.43 4.31
CA ALA A 2 -6.85 30.91 3.89
C ALA A 2 -5.63 31.74 4.37
N ALA A 3 -5.75 33.07 4.42
CA ALA A 3 -4.70 33.94 4.99
C ALA A 3 -4.48 33.72 6.49
N VAL A 4 -5.54 33.40 7.24
CA VAL A 4 -5.47 33.15 8.70
C VAL A 4 -4.72 31.84 8.97
N VAL A 5 -5.02 30.78 8.20
CA VAL A 5 -4.33 29.48 8.32
C VAL A 5 -2.85 29.61 7.98
N ARG A 6 -2.50 30.39 6.95
CA ARG A 6 -1.10 30.70 6.61
C ARG A 6 -0.39 31.46 7.73
N CYS A 7 -1.00 32.53 8.23
CA CYS A 7 -0.46 33.30 9.35
C CYS A 7 -0.25 32.43 10.60
N ALA A 8 -1.17 31.50 10.87
CA ALA A 8 -1.05 30.54 11.96
C ALA A 8 0.10 29.53 11.76
N LEU A 9 0.30 29.01 10.54
CA LEU A 9 1.45 28.14 10.20
C LEU A 9 2.80 28.87 10.33
N GLU A 10 2.88 30.11 9.86
CA GLU A 10 4.08 30.94 10.00
C GLU A 10 4.35 31.30 11.46
N SER A 11 3.31 31.62 12.22
CA SER A 11 3.41 31.88 13.66
C SER A 11 3.87 30.63 14.42
N ALA A 12 3.34 29.45 14.07
CA ALA A 12 3.79 28.18 14.63
C ALA A 12 5.28 27.94 14.37
N ARG A 13 5.73 28.11 13.11
CA ARG A 13 7.16 28.01 12.78
C ARG A 13 8.01 28.97 13.59
N ALA A 14 7.61 30.25 13.67
CA ALA A 14 8.35 31.25 14.41
C ALA A 14 8.40 30.94 15.92
N PHE A 15 7.30 30.44 16.47
CA PHE A 15 7.18 30.05 17.88
C PHE A 15 8.07 28.85 18.23
N PHE A 16 8.17 27.85 17.34
CA PHE A 16 8.99 26.65 17.55
C PHE A 16 10.42 26.76 17.00
N ARG A 17 10.87 27.94 16.52
CA ARG A 17 12.27 28.13 16.13
C ARG A 17 13.19 27.84 17.32
N GLY A 18 13.91 26.73 17.25
CA GLY A 18 14.86 26.29 18.28
C GLY A 18 14.27 25.44 19.40
N ARG A 19 13.02 24.95 19.27
CA ARG A 19 12.39 24.02 20.23
C ARG A 19 11.63 22.92 19.48
N HIS A 20 11.84 21.66 19.87
CA HIS A 20 10.89 20.59 19.54
C HIS A 20 9.68 20.75 20.46
N ALA A 21 8.53 21.10 19.92
CA ALA A 21 7.31 21.05 20.69
C ALA A 21 6.08 20.96 19.79
N ALA A 22 5.08 20.25 20.30
CA ALA A 22 3.70 20.35 19.84
C ALA A 22 2.93 21.22 20.85
N TYR A 23 2.02 22.06 20.36
CA TYR A 23 1.14 22.88 21.17
C TYR A 23 -0.31 22.50 20.89
N LEU A 24 -1.08 22.24 21.94
CA LEU A 24 -2.48 21.89 21.85
C LEU A 24 -3.33 23.10 22.24
N TYR A 25 -4.04 23.67 21.28
CA TYR A 25 -5.02 24.72 21.50
C TYR A 25 -6.43 24.13 21.62
N ARG A 26 -7.16 24.56 22.65
CA ARG A 26 -8.57 24.21 22.86
C ARG A 26 -9.35 25.46 23.25
N ALA A 27 -10.42 25.77 22.53
CA ALA A 27 -11.23 26.96 22.80
C ALA A 27 -11.92 26.87 24.17
N GLY A 28 -12.01 27.98 24.89
CA GLY A 28 -12.61 28.04 26.24
C GLY A 28 -11.67 27.60 27.37
N ARG A 29 -10.49 27.05 27.07
CA ARG A 29 -9.45 26.79 28.08
C ARG A 29 -8.74 28.11 28.43
N ASN A 30 -8.70 28.47 29.70
CA ASN A 30 -7.86 29.56 30.16
C ASN A 30 -6.39 29.14 30.00
N LEU A 31 -5.58 29.97 29.35
CA LEU A 31 -4.13 29.82 29.39
C LEU A 31 -3.70 29.93 30.85
N GLU A 32 -2.97 28.96 31.37
CA GLU A 32 -2.36 29.11 32.70
C GLU A 32 -1.34 30.25 32.65
N ASP A 33 -1.27 31.04 33.72
CA ASP A 33 -0.41 32.22 33.82
C ASP A 33 1.05 31.86 33.47
N GLY A 34 1.49 32.24 32.27
CA GLY A 34 2.86 32.03 31.78
C GLY A 34 3.03 31.11 30.56
N GLU A 35 2.00 30.40 30.09
CA GLU A 35 2.11 29.65 28.82
C GLU A 35 2.05 30.60 27.62
N LEU A 36 3.15 30.73 26.88
CA LEU A 36 3.14 31.45 25.61
C LEU A 36 2.42 30.58 24.56
N SER A 37 1.48 31.17 23.83
CA SER A 37 0.78 30.50 22.72
C SER A 37 1.22 31.10 21.38
N PRO A 38 1.25 30.30 20.29
CA PRO A 38 1.43 30.84 18.96
C PRO A 38 0.34 31.88 18.63
N ALA A 39 0.70 32.93 17.89
CA ALA A 39 -0.27 33.93 17.46
C ALA A 39 -1.31 33.32 16.50
N CYS A 40 -2.51 33.93 16.45
CA CYS A 40 -3.60 33.57 15.53
C CYS A 40 -4.26 32.19 15.74
N MET A 41 -3.96 31.46 16.83
CA MET A 41 -4.55 30.13 17.07
C MET A 41 -6.07 30.16 17.24
N ALA A 42 -6.61 31.15 17.95
CA ALA A 42 -8.06 31.31 18.13
C ALA A 42 -8.79 31.54 16.80
N ASP A 43 -8.23 32.36 15.91
CA ASP A 43 -8.82 32.63 14.60
C ASP A 43 -8.66 31.42 13.66
N ALA A 44 -7.52 30.73 13.71
CA ALA A 44 -7.31 29.48 12.97
C ALA A 44 -8.30 28.39 13.40
N PHE A 45 -8.50 28.21 14.72
CA PHE A 45 -9.49 27.29 15.28
C PHE A 45 -10.90 27.63 14.77
N ARG A 46 -11.29 28.90 14.79
CA ARG A 46 -12.60 29.35 14.29
C ARG A 46 -12.75 29.10 12.79
N CYS A 47 -11.72 29.36 11.99
CA CYS A 47 -11.74 29.14 10.53
C CYS A 47 -11.81 27.64 10.19
N LEU A 48 -10.96 26.81 10.81
CA LEU A 48 -10.94 25.37 10.58
C LEU A 48 -12.22 24.70 11.10
N GLY A 49 -12.76 25.14 12.23
CA GLY A 49 -14.05 24.68 12.72
C GLY A 49 -15.21 24.94 11.76
N LYS A 50 -15.25 26.11 11.12
CA LYS A 50 -16.23 26.42 10.06
C LYS A 50 -16.07 25.50 8.86
N ALA A 51 -14.83 25.30 8.39
CA ALA A 51 -14.54 24.41 7.27
C ALA A 51 -14.91 22.95 7.58
N ALA A 52 -14.65 22.48 8.80
CA ALA A 52 -14.97 21.12 9.24
C ALA A 52 -16.48 20.88 9.29
N ARG A 53 -17.26 21.84 9.80
CA ARG A 53 -18.73 21.77 9.78
C ARG A 53 -19.29 21.79 8.36
N ALA A 54 -18.73 22.63 7.47
CA ALA A 54 -19.12 22.64 6.07
C ALA A 54 -18.82 21.30 5.37
N ALA A 55 -17.69 20.66 5.68
CA ALA A 55 -17.35 19.32 5.21
C ALA A 55 -18.34 18.27 5.73
N LEU A 56 -18.71 18.30 7.01
CA LEU A 56 -19.75 17.42 7.55
C LEU A 56 -21.11 17.63 6.89
N CYS A 57 -21.53 18.88 6.64
CA CYS A 57 -22.76 19.16 5.90
C CYS A 57 -22.71 18.59 4.47
N ALA A 58 -21.54 18.60 3.83
CA ALA A 58 -21.35 17.99 2.51
C ALA A 58 -21.44 16.47 2.55
N ILE A 59 -20.84 15.83 3.56
CA ILE A 59 -20.92 14.39 3.80
C ILE A 59 -22.38 13.99 4.10
N ALA A 60 -23.09 14.74 4.95
CA ALA A 60 -24.51 14.50 5.24
C ALA A 60 -25.36 14.51 3.96
N ARG A 61 -25.15 15.50 3.07
CA ARG A 61 -25.83 15.57 1.77
C ARG A 61 -25.49 14.38 0.87
N HIS A 62 -24.23 13.95 0.85
CA HIS A 62 -23.80 12.78 0.08
C HIS A 62 -24.52 11.50 0.55
N LEU A 63 -24.74 11.37 1.86
CA LEU A 63 -25.47 10.26 2.48
C LEU A 63 -27.00 10.41 2.43
N ARG A 64 -27.52 11.47 1.79
CA ARG A 64 -28.95 11.82 1.70
C ARG A 64 -29.60 12.12 3.07
N LEU A 65 -28.84 12.66 4.00
CA LEU A 65 -29.31 13.12 5.30
C LEU A 65 -29.63 14.62 5.27
N ARG A 66 -30.33 15.10 6.30
CA ARG A 66 -30.47 16.54 6.55
C ARG A 66 -29.08 17.15 6.82
N THR A 67 -28.84 18.36 6.32
CA THR A 67 -27.53 19.04 6.44
C THR A 67 -27.11 19.33 7.88
N ASP A 68 -28.08 19.41 8.79
CA ASP A 68 -27.92 19.74 10.21
C ASP A 68 -27.90 18.50 11.11
N VAL A 69 -27.95 17.28 10.55
CA VAL A 69 -28.07 16.03 11.31
C VAL A 69 -26.97 15.85 12.38
N PHE A 70 -25.75 16.31 12.09
CA PHE A 70 -24.62 16.18 12.99
C PHE A 70 -24.45 17.38 13.93
N ASN A 71 -25.21 18.47 13.75
CA ASN A 71 -25.03 19.69 14.55
C ASN A 71 -25.31 19.44 16.04
N GLN A 72 -26.28 18.57 16.35
CA GLN A 72 -26.62 18.18 17.72
C GLN A 72 -25.52 17.37 18.42
N LEU A 73 -24.56 16.83 17.67
CA LEU A 73 -23.44 16.05 18.22
C LEU A 73 -22.20 16.90 18.43
N LEU A 74 -22.19 18.16 17.99
CA LEU A 74 -21.04 19.06 18.06
C LEU A 74 -21.25 20.13 19.13
N ASP A 75 -20.16 20.73 19.59
CA ASP A 75 -20.24 21.88 20.49
C ASP A 75 -21.03 23.05 19.85
N ASP A 76 -21.68 23.87 20.68
CA ASP A 76 -22.36 25.08 20.22
C ASP A 76 -21.37 26.13 19.69
N THR A 77 -21.81 26.92 18.70
CA THR A 77 -21.03 28.02 18.14
C THR A 77 -21.85 29.31 18.17
N PRO A 78 -21.54 30.29 19.04
CA PRO A 78 -20.42 30.33 20.00
C PRO A 78 -20.59 29.36 21.18
N LEU A 79 -19.46 28.98 21.81
CA LEU A 79 -19.47 28.14 23.01
C LEU A 79 -20.16 28.85 24.17
N PRO A 80 -20.87 28.12 25.05
CA PRO A 80 -21.41 28.68 26.28
C PRO A 80 -20.32 29.21 27.21
N VAL A 81 -20.69 30.14 28.09
CA VAL A 81 -19.76 30.77 29.05
C VAL A 81 -19.20 29.70 30.00
N ASN A 82 -17.88 29.68 30.19
CA ASN A 82 -17.12 28.70 30.99
C ASN A 82 -17.09 27.26 30.45
N GLU A 83 -17.52 27.03 29.21
CA GLU A 83 -17.37 25.72 28.58
C GLU A 83 -16.12 25.66 27.70
N VAL A 84 -15.46 24.51 27.77
CA VAL A 84 -14.28 24.20 26.95
C VAL A 84 -14.74 23.36 25.77
N SER A 85 -14.29 23.71 24.57
CA SER A 85 -14.59 22.93 23.37
C SER A 85 -14.05 21.52 23.46
N SER A 86 -14.82 20.55 22.99
CA SER A 86 -14.39 19.16 22.82
C SER A 86 -13.43 19.02 21.64
N SER A 87 -13.52 19.93 20.66
CA SER A 87 -12.64 19.96 19.49
C SER A 87 -11.30 20.61 19.80
N GLU A 88 -10.27 20.19 19.08
CA GLU A 88 -8.89 20.55 19.39
C GLU A 88 -8.12 20.97 18.14
N LEU A 89 -7.18 21.89 18.32
CA LEU A 89 -6.21 22.29 17.31
C LEU A 89 -4.81 21.95 17.80
N LEU A 90 -4.20 20.92 17.20
CA LEU A 90 -2.82 20.56 17.43
C LEU A 90 -1.93 21.31 16.44
N VAL A 91 -0.91 21.97 16.98
CA VAL A 91 0.14 22.65 16.23
C VAL A 91 1.42 21.88 16.44
N ALA A 92 2.00 21.33 15.37
CA ALA A 92 3.24 20.59 15.46
C ALA A 92 4.29 21.17 14.52
N TYR A 93 5.51 21.31 15.03
CA TYR A 93 6.69 21.60 14.23
C TYR A 93 7.79 20.62 14.59
N THR A 94 8.21 19.84 13.60
CA THR A 94 9.32 18.89 13.72
C THR A 94 10.49 19.43 12.90
N HIS A 95 11.71 19.39 13.45
CA HIS A 95 12.94 19.83 12.80
C HIS A 95 14.09 18.89 13.16
N GLU A 96 14.76 18.26 12.21
CA GLU A 96 15.92 17.43 12.50
C GLU A 96 17.15 18.27 12.87
N GLN A 97 17.46 18.37 14.17
CA GLN A 97 18.85 18.61 14.56
C GLN A 97 19.21 18.00 15.95
N LEU A 98 20.23 17.15 15.90
CA LEU A 98 21.05 16.57 16.97
C LEU A 98 20.56 15.30 17.71
N GLN A 99 21.28 14.22 17.44
CA GLN A 99 21.56 13.15 18.41
C GLN A 99 22.01 13.76 19.75
N SER A 100 21.20 13.63 20.79
CA SER A 100 21.69 13.59 22.17
C SER A 100 20.59 13.05 23.07
N GLY A 101 20.89 11.96 23.76
CA GLY A 101 19.96 11.26 24.63
C GLY A 101 19.45 12.17 25.75
N GLN A 102 18.15 12.45 25.72
CA GLN A 102 17.30 12.62 26.90
C GLN A 102 15.85 12.65 26.42
N THR A 103 15.22 11.48 26.48
CA THR A 103 13.79 11.26 26.32
C THR A 103 13.03 12.03 27.41
N LEU A 104 12.43 13.16 27.06
CA LEU A 104 11.33 13.73 27.84
C LEU A 104 10.06 12.92 27.53
N MET A 105 9.49 12.37 28.60
CA MET A 105 8.20 11.68 28.67
C MET A 105 7.09 12.40 27.90
N GLY A 106 6.43 11.69 26.97
CA GLY A 106 5.07 12.04 26.53
C GLY A 106 4.80 12.07 25.02
N CYS A 107 5.80 12.00 24.15
CA CYS A 107 5.56 11.94 22.70
C CYS A 107 6.47 10.89 22.04
N PRO A 108 5.98 9.66 21.83
CA PRO A 108 6.74 8.70 21.04
C PRO A 108 6.85 9.24 19.61
N SER A 109 8.05 9.14 19.02
CA SER A 109 8.25 9.32 17.59
C SER A 109 7.45 8.24 16.86
N ARG A 110 6.23 8.58 16.43
CA ARG A 110 5.23 7.70 15.78
C ARG A 110 5.31 7.74 14.26
N SER A 111 6.43 8.19 13.69
CA SER A 111 6.55 8.56 12.26
C SER A 111 6.36 7.42 11.25
N SER A 112 6.32 6.15 11.68
CA SER A 112 6.14 5.01 10.78
C SER A 112 4.84 4.23 10.98
N MET A 113 4.10 4.47 12.06
CA MET A 113 2.91 3.68 12.40
C MET A 113 1.64 4.27 11.80
N PRO A 114 0.72 3.44 11.26
CA PRO A 114 -0.57 3.90 10.77
C PRO A 114 -1.40 4.47 11.92
N GLN A 115 -1.76 5.75 11.81
CA GLN A 115 -2.62 6.47 12.72
C GLN A 115 -4.05 6.53 12.18
N VAL A 116 -5.01 6.54 13.10
CA VAL A 116 -6.43 6.69 12.84
C VAL A 116 -6.97 7.77 13.76
N ASP A 117 -7.79 8.67 13.24
CA ASP A 117 -8.43 9.69 14.06
C ASP A 117 -9.70 9.17 14.72
N ARG A 118 -9.95 9.62 15.95
CA ARG A 118 -11.07 9.17 16.79
C ARG A 118 -12.34 9.98 16.60
N GLY A 119 -12.19 11.27 16.28
CA GLY A 119 -13.30 12.22 16.12
C GLY A 119 -14.11 12.00 14.84
N PHE A 120 -14.85 13.03 14.44
CA PHE A 120 -15.64 13.01 13.20
C PHE A 120 -14.75 13.22 11.97
N VAL A 121 -14.10 14.37 11.91
CA VAL A 121 -13.24 14.76 10.79
C VAL A 121 -11.99 15.47 11.33
N THR A 122 -10.89 15.27 10.61
CA THR A 122 -9.65 15.98 10.88
C THR A 122 -9.25 16.77 9.64
N LEU A 123 -8.96 18.05 9.85
CA LEU A 123 -8.43 18.94 8.84
C LEU A 123 -6.95 19.15 9.11
N VAL A 124 -6.10 18.83 8.14
CA VAL A 124 -4.66 19.08 8.23
C VAL A 124 -4.27 20.15 7.22
N ALA A 125 -3.67 21.24 7.71
CA ALA A 125 -2.99 22.23 6.91
C ALA A 125 -1.49 22.10 7.14
N SER A 126 -0.71 22.16 6.08
CA SER A 126 0.74 22.05 6.17
C SER A 126 1.48 22.91 5.17
N ASP A 127 2.74 23.12 5.48
CA ASP A 127 3.69 23.86 4.66
C ASP A 127 4.42 22.99 3.61
N TYR A 128 4.70 21.74 3.96
CA TYR A 128 5.36 20.75 3.09
C TYR A 128 4.52 19.46 3.00
N PRO A 129 4.67 18.69 1.91
CA PRO A 129 4.08 17.36 1.82
C PRO A 129 4.80 16.35 2.73
N GLY A 130 4.06 15.36 3.21
CA GLY A 130 4.54 14.33 4.12
C GLY A 130 3.47 13.44 4.74
N ILE A 131 2.20 13.55 4.36
CA ILE A 131 1.12 12.68 4.85
C ILE A 131 0.79 11.66 3.79
N GLU A 132 0.94 10.39 4.17
CA GLU A 132 0.48 9.28 3.36
C GLU A 132 -0.82 8.73 3.92
N VAL A 133 -1.75 8.37 3.03
CA VAL A 133 -3.03 7.74 3.36
C VAL A 133 -3.08 6.36 2.73
N CYS A 134 -3.63 5.40 3.48
CA CYS A 134 -3.80 4.02 3.03
C CYS A 134 -5.08 3.87 2.20
N ASP A 135 -5.00 3.21 1.04
CA ASP A 135 -6.19 2.78 0.29
C ASP A 135 -6.81 1.51 0.91
N PRO A 136 -8.04 1.14 0.49
CA PRO A 136 -8.67 -0.11 0.93
C PRO A 136 -7.90 -1.38 0.54
N ASN A 137 -6.92 -1.29 -0.36
CA ASN A 137 -6.08 -2.42 -0.77
C ASN A 137 -4.79 -2.54 0.06
N GLY A 138 -4.55 -1.63 1.02
CA GLY A 138 -3.36 -1.61 1.86
C GLY A 138 -2.16 -0.85 1.27
N HIS A 139 -2.34 -0.11 0.17
CA HIS A 139 -1.29 0.70 -0.45
C HIS A 139 -1.29 2.12 0.11
N TRP A 140 -0.09 2.67 0.31
CA TRP A 140 0.12 4.02 0.83
C TRP A 140 0.36 5.02 -0.31
N TYR A 141 -0.34 6.14 -0.28
CA TYR A 141 -0.18 7.22 -1.25
C TYR A 141 -0.02 8.56 -0.55
N LEU A 142 0.86 9.40 -1.09
CA LEU A 142 1.05 10.77 -0.61
C LEU A 142 -0.21 11.60 -0.88
N ALA A 143 -0.94 11.94 0.17
CA ALA A 143 -2.22 12.63 0.09
C ALA A 143 -2.06 14.16 0.04
N ASP A 144 -0.97 14.68 0.60
CA ASP A 144 -0.66 16.11 0.62
C ASP A 144 0.36 16.53 -0.46
N GLY A 145 0.59 15.69 -1.48
CA GLY A 145 1.52 15.98 -2.59
C GLY A 145 1.13 17.17 -3.47
N VAL A 146 -0.13 17.59 -3.44
CA VAL A 146 -0.66 18.79 -4.14
C VAL A 146 -0.91 19.95 -3.16
N SER A 147 -0.41 19.85 -1.93
CA SER A 147 -0.71 20.78 -0.85
C SER A 147 0.07 22.09 -1.04
N GLY A 148 -0.55 23.04 -1.71
CA GLY A 148 -0.22 24.45 -1.55
C GLY A 148 -0.84 24.99 -0.26
N PRO A 149 -0.42 26.15 0.24
CA PRO A 149 -0.85 26.72 1.52
C PRO A 149 -2.34 27.13 1.58
N ASN A 150 -3.12 26.82 0.54
CA ASN A 150 -4.56 27.04 0.43
C ASN A 150 -5.37 25.72 0.39
N ASN A 151 -4.72 24.56 0.42
CA ASN A 151 -5.38 23.26 0.38
C ASN A 151 -5.39 22.66 1.79
N LEU A 152 -6.52 22.04 2.15
CA LEU A 152 -6.67 21.30 3.40
C LEU A 152 -6.85 19.83 3.08
N LEU A 153 -6.11 18.98 3.79
CA LEU A 153 -6.35 17.54 3.77
C LEU A 153 -7.50 17.23 4.73
N LEU A 154 -8.56 16.60 4.23
CA LEU A 154 -9.68 16.12 5.02
C LEU A 154 -9.54 14.62 5.27
N LEU A 155 -9.52 14.22 6.53
CA LEU A 155 -9.49 12.83 6.98
C LEU A 155 -10.76 12.52 7.77
N THR A 156 -11.27 11.30 7.59
CA THR A 156 -12.45 10.79 8.28
C THR A 156 -12.06 9.94 9.50
N GLY A 157 -12.69 10.21 10.64
CA GLY A 157 -12.40 9.51 11.88
C GLY A 157 -13.41 8.42 12.26
N ARG A 158 -13.11 7.73 13.36
CA ARG A 158 -13.89 6.61 13.89
C ARG A 158 -15.30 7.01 14.31
N ALA A 159 -15.49 8.14 14.98
CA ALA A 159 -16.82 8.57 15.41
C ALA A 159 -17.75 8.83 14.21
N LEU A 160 -17.22 9.37 13.09
CA LEU A 160 -18.00 9.57 11.87
C LEU A 160 -18.37 8.23 11.24
N SER A 161 -17.43 7.29 11.15
CA SER A 161 -17.71 5.95 10.64
C SER A 161 -18.77 5.24 11.49
N HIS A 162 -18.72 5.39 12.82
CA HIS A 162 -19.72 4.84 13.74
C HIS A 162 -21.12 5.42 13.48
N VAL A 163 -21.29 6.75 13.54
CA VAL A 163 -22.61 7.40 13.34
C VAL A 163 -23.16 7.18 11.93
N THR A 164 -22.28 6.96 10.95
CA THR A 164 -22.68 6.65 9.57
C THR A 164 -22.85 5.15 9.30
N ALA A 165 -22.83 4.30 10.34
CA ALA A 165 -22.93 2.84 10.23
C ALA A 165 -21.93 2.21 9.25
N GLY A 166 -20.73 2.78 9.15
CA GLY A 166 -19.66 2.34 8.26
C GLY A 166 -19.74 2.88 6.82
N LEU A 167 -20.74 3.71 6.49
CA LEU A 167 -20.86 4.30 5.14
C LEU A 167 -19.72 5.27 4.83
N CYS A 168 -19.22 5.98 5.84
CA CYS A 168 -17.96 6.71 5.74
C CYS A 168 -16.82 5.81 6.25
N PRO A 169 -15.88 5.38 5.39
CA PRO A 169 -14.74 4.60 5.83
C PRO A 169 -13.80 5.45 6.67
N ILE A 170 -13.05 4.79 7.53
CA ILE A 170 -12.05 5.42 8.40
C ILE A 170 -10.77 5.66 7.59
N SER A 171 -10.22 6.86 7.67
CA SER A 171 -8.95 7.19 7.02
C SER A 171 -7.77 6.75 7.90
N GLN A 172 -6.91 5.88 7.37
CA GLN A 172 -5.62 5.55 7.98
C GLN A 172 -4.54 6.42 7.35
N TYR A 173 -3.76 7.13 8.16
CA TYR A 173 -2.70 8.02 7.70
C TYR A 173 -1.42 7.83 8.49
N ARG A 174 -0.28 8.20 7.91
CA ARG A 174 1.01 8.28 8.60
C ARG A 174 1.78 9.52 8.12
N VAL A 175 2.63 10.05 8.99
CA VAL A 175 3.45 11.22 8.68
C VAL A 175 4.88 10.76 8.43
N THR A 176 5.36 10.92 7.20
CA THR A 176 6.70 10.46 6.77
C THR A 176 7.74 11.57 6.75
N ASN A 177 7.32 12.84 6.74
CA ASN A 177 8.22 13.99 6.69
C ASN A 177 8.27 14.70 8.04
N GLU A 178 9.42 14.62 8.68
CA GLU A 178 9.70 15.18 10.00
C GLU A 178 10.21 16.63 9.96
N ASN A 179 10.24 17.31 8.80
CA ASN A 179 10.65 18.73 8.71
C ASN A 179 9.48 19.61 8.25
N ARG A 180 8.36 19.58 9.00
CA ARG A 180 7.08 20.13 8.56
C ARG A 180 6.36 20.85 9.70
N ALA A 181 5.84 22.04 9.43
CA ALA A 181 4.85 22.69 10.28
C ALA A 181 3.46 22.24 9.87
N SER A 182 2.68 21.74 10.82
CA SER A 182 1.32 21.30 10.57
C SER A 182 0.35 21.85 11.60
N LEU A 183 -0.82 22.24 11.11
CA LEU A 183 -2.00 22.53 11.91
C LEU A 183 -3.00 21.41 11.68
N THR A 184 -3.32 20.69 12.74
CA THR A 184 -4.25 19.56 12.72
C THR A 184 -5.45 19.89 13.59
N PHE A 185 -6.56 20.23 12.96
CA PHE A 185 -7.83 20.49 13.64
C PHE A 185 -8.66 19.20 13.68
N ARG A 186 -9.02 18.75 14.88
CA ARG A 186 -9.84 17.56 15.11
C ARG A 186 -11.23 17.99 15.58
N LEU A 187 -12.23 17.71 14.75
CA LEU A 187 -13.63 17.91 15.12
C LEU A 187 -14.12 16.69 15.90
N VAL A 188 -14.43 16.89 17.17
CA VAL A 188 -14.82 15.82 18.10
C VAL A 188 -16.27 16.04 18.54
N PRO A 189 -17.07 14.97 18.73
CA PRO A 189 -18.38 15.11 19.34
C PRO A 189 -18.29 15.70 20.76
N HIS A 190 -19.32 16.43 21.17
CA HIS A 190 -19.39 16.91 22.56
C HIS A 190 -19.58 15.73 23.52
N ALA A 191 -19.02 15.81 24.74
CA ALA A 191 -18.94 14.66 25.66
C ALA A 191 -20.30 14.04 26.02
N ASN A 192 -21.35 14.86 26.08
CA ASN A 192 -22.72 14.44 26.40
C ASN A 192 -23.52 13.94 25.18
N ALA A 193 -22.92 13.91 23.99
CA ALA A 193 -23.59 13.47 22.78
C ALA A 193 -23.81 11.95 22.80
N ILE A 194 -24.90 11.47 22.21
CA ILE A 194 -25.12 10.04 21.97
C ILE A 194 -24.88 9.77 20.49
N LEU A 195 -23.92 8.89 20.20
CA LEU A 195 -23.60 8.47 18.84
C LEU A 195 -24.59 7.39 18.40
N ASP A 196 -25.68 7.81 17.75
CA ASP A 196 -26.74 6.93 17.25
C ASP A 196 -26.80 6.95 15.70
N CYS A 197 -27.12 5.80 15.13
CA CYS A 197 -27.30 5.60 13.70
C CYS A 197 -28.77 5.77 13.25
N SER A 198 -29.69 6.17 14.13
CA SER A 198 -31.09 6.41 13.77
C SER A 198 -31.31 7.32 12.55
N PRO A 199 -30.50 8.39 12.29
CA PRO A 199 -30.69 9.19 11.09
C PRO A 199 -30.34 8.43 9.80
N ILE A 200 -29.38 7.51 9.88
CA ILE A 200 -28.96 6.64 8.77
C ILE A 200 -30.04 5.60 8.48
N LEU A 201 -30.64 5.03 9.53
CA LEU A 201 -31.77 4.11 9.41
C LEU A 201 -32.97 4.82 8.77
N ALA A 202 -33.28 6.03 9.22
CA ALA A 202 -34.39 6.83 8.71
C ALA A 202 -34.20 7.20 7.23
N ALA A 203 -32.95 7.32 6.76
CA ALA A 203 -32.62 7.51 5.35
C ALA A 203 -32.69 6.22 4.52
N GLY A 204 -33.04 5.09 5.13
CA GLY A 204 -33.26 3.81 4.46
C GLY A 204 -32.00 2.95 4.28
N HIS A 205 -30.90 3.29 4.95
CA HIS A 205 -29.67 2.48 4.90
C HIS A 205 -29.73 1.30 5.86
N CYS A 206 -29.21 0.14 5.44
CA CYS A 206 -29.17 -1.06 6.26
C CYS A 206 -28.02 -0.98 7.27
N ILE A 207 -28.35 -0.98 8.56
CA ILE A 207 -27.37 -0.91 9.65
C ILE A 207 -27.08 -2.33 10.15
N ARG A 208 -25.79 -2.68 10.29
CA ARG A 208 -25.37 -3.93 10.95
C ARG A 208 -25.64 -3.83 12.45
N ARG A 209 -26.03 -4.94 13.09
CA ARG A 209 -26.28 -5.02 14.55
C ARG A 209 -25.12 -4.61 15.46
N VAL A 210 -23.92 -4.41 14.90
CA VAL A 210 -22.72 -3.97 15.61
C VAL A 210 -22.81 -2.50 16.04
N TYR A 211 -23.58 -1.67 15.32
CA TYR A 211 -23.73 -0.26 15.65
C TYR A 211 -24.90 -0.06 16.62
N GLN A 212 -24.59 0.05 17.91
CA GLN A 212 -25.54 0.40 18.96
C GLN A 212 -25.30 1.85 19.43
N PRO A 213 -26.33 2.55 19.94
CA PRO A 213 -26.15 3.87 20.52
C PRO A 213 -25.13 3.83 21.66
N ILE A 214 -24.09 4.67 21.58
CA ILE A 214 -23.03 4.76 22.58
C ILE A 214 -22.79 6.24 22.96
N PRO A 215 -22.61 6.57 24.25
CA PRO A 215 -22.20 7.91 24.66
C PRO A 215 -20.85 8.28 24.03
N ALA A 216 -20.73 9.52 23.55
CA ALA A 216 -19.51 10.01 22.91
C ALA A 216 -18.30 9.97 23.86
N SER A 217 -18.49 10.29 25.14
CA SER A 217 -17.44 10.16 26.16
C SER A 217 -16.89 8.73 26.24
N GLN A 218 -17.77 7.75 26.41
CA GLN A 218 -17.40 6.33 26.48
C GLN A 218 -16.69 5.87 25.19
N PHE A 219 -17.22 6.24 24.02
CA PHE A 219 -16.61 5.89 22.73
C PHE A 219 -15.19 6.46 22.59
N MET A 220 -14.98 7.71 23.01
CA MET A 220 -13.67 8.36 22.95
C MET A 220 -12.68 7.72 23.93
N ASP A 221 -13.13 7.26 25.10
CA ASP A 221 -12.30 6.56 26.10
C ASP A 221 -11.94 5.13 25.66
N ASP A 222 -12.90 4.37 25.11
CA ASP A 222 -12.66 3.02 24.59
C ASP A 222 -11.67 3.06 23.41
N SER A 223 -11.82 4.04 22.52
CA SER A 223 -10.85 4.26 21.45
C SER A 223 -9.46 4.69 21.97
N TYR A 224 -9.39 5.29 23.16
CA TYR A 224 -8.13 5.59 23.85
C TYR A 224 -7.45 4.30 24.31
N ALA A 225 -8.20 3.38 24.91
CA ALA A 225 -7.67 2.11 25.38
C ALA A 225 -7.20 1.20 24.23
N GLU A 226 -7.94 1.14 23.12
CA GLU A 226 -7.57 0.33 21.94
C GLU A 226 -6.22 0.76 21.34
N GLU A 227 -5.93 2.06 21.26
CA GLU A 227 -4.66 2.55 20.70
C GLU A 227 -3.43 2.23 21.59
N HIS A 228 -3.62 2.18 22.91
CA HIS A 228 -2.56 1.84 23.86
C HIS A 228 -2.31 0.34 23.97
N ALA A 229 -3.35 -0.48 23.78
CA ALA A 229 -3.21 -1.93 23.71
C ALA A 229 -2.33 -2.36 22.52
N VAL A 230 -2.50 -1.74 21.34
CA VAL A 230 -1.69 -2.03 20.15
C VAL A 230 -0.22 -1.60 20.31
N SER A 231 0.06 -0.58 21.13
CA SER A 231 1.43 -0.12 21.38
C SER A 231 2.22 -1.02 22.36
N SER A 232 1.53 -1.89 23.12
CA SER A 232 2.16 -2.72 24.17
C SER A 232 2.54 -4.13 23.69
N HIS A 233 2.20 -4.50 22.45
CA HIS A 233 2.33 -5.88 21.93
C HIS A 233 3.58 -6.14 21.05
N LEU A 234 4.61 -5.30 21.11
CA LEU A 234 5.84 -5.48 20.31
C LEU A 234 7.06 -6.02 21.08
N GLU A 235 6.92 -6.36 22.37
CA GLU A 235 7.97 -7.04 23.13
C GLU A 235 7.41 -8.35 23.71
N GLU A 236 8.08 -9.47 23.38
CA GLU A 236 7.91 -10.86 23.85
C GLU A 236 6.83 -11.77 23.20
N PRO A 237 7.20 -13.03 22.86
CA PRO A 237 6.30 -14.01 22.23
C PRO A 237 5.32 -14.60 23.25
N SER A 238 4.04 -14.51 22.91
CA SER A 238 2.91 -15.00 23.69
C SER A 238 2.83 -16.53 23.77
N GLU A 239 2.84 -17.08 24.99
CA GLU A 239 2.08 -18.30 25.30
C GLU A 239 0.88 -17.93 26.18
N SER A 240 -0.26 -17.62 25.55
CA SER A 240 -1.57 -17.86 26.16
C SER A 240 -2.66 -17.81 25.09
N GLN A 241 -3.36 -18.92 24.95
CA GLN A 241 -4.49 -19.16 24.06
C GLN A 241 -5.58 -18.10 24.19
N GLY A 242 -5.91 -17.46 23.07
CA GLY A 242 -7.12 -16.68 22.85
C GLY A 242 -7.31 -16.56 21.34
N ASN A 243 -8.38 -17.14 20.81
CA ASN A 243 -8.65 -17.30 19.38
C ASN A 243 -8.55 -15.98 18.60
N PHE A 244 -7.45 -15.79 17.88
CA PHE A 244 -7.41 -14.88 16.73
C PHE A 244 -8.36 -15.45 15.66
N VAL A 245 -9.52 -14.83 15.46
CA VAL A 245 -10.27 -15.04 14.23
C VAL A 245 -9.44 -14.42 13.12
N SER A 246 -8.70 -15.28 12.42
CA SER A 246 -8.08 -14.94 11.15
C SER A 246 -9.19 -14.45 10.22
N ASP A 247 -9.00 -13.30 9.57
CA ASP A 247 -9.95 -12.83 8.56
C ASP A 247 -10.26 -13.99 7.59
N PRO A 248 -11.55 -14.35 7.41
CA PRO A 248 -11.90 -15.50 6.60
C PRO A 248 -11.47 -15.22 5.16
N SER A 249 -10.65 -16.11 4.59
CA SER A 249 -10.26 -16.04 3.19
C SER A 249 -11.49 -15.87 2.27
N LEU A 250 -11.35 -15.14 1.16
CA LEU A 250 -12.43 -14.99 0.17
C LEU A 250 -13.00 -16.35 -0.27
N ARG A 251 -12.16 -17.39 -0.34
CA ARG A 251 -12.59 -18.76 -0.59
C ARG A 251 -13.53 -19.29 0.50
N SER A 252 -13.20 -19.11 1.77
CA SER A 252 -14.04 -19.55 2.89
C SER A 252 -15.36 -18.80 2.99
N VAL A 253 -15.40 -17.52 2.62
CA VAL A 253 -16.64 -16.72 2.60
C VAL A 253 -17.59 -17.17 1.48
N LEU A 254 -17.03 -17.57 0.33
CA LEU A 254 -17.80 -17.96 -0.86
C LEU A 254 -18.04 -19.47 -0.97
N SER A 255 -17.72 -20.24 0.08
CA SER A 255 -17.92 -21.68 0.11
C SER A 255 -18.93 -22.08 1.18
N ASP A 256 -19.68 -23.13 0.91
CA ASP A 256 -20.56 -23.78 1.89
C ASP A 256 -19.72 -24.34 3.05
N PRO A 257 -19.99 -23.97 4.30
CA PRO A 257 -19.21 -24.43 5.45
C PRO A 257 -19.29 -25.94 5.70
N LEU A 258 -20.29 -26.65 5.14
CA LEU A 258 -20.40 -28.11 5.29
C LEU A 258 -19.64 -28.88 4.20
N SER A 259 -19.78 -28.48 2.94
CA SER A 259 -19.15 -29.18 1.81
C SER A 259 -17.83 -28.58 1.35
N GLY A 260 -17.53 -27.33 1.71
CA GLY A 260 -16.42 -26.56 1.15
C GLY A 260 -16.59 -26.23 -0.33
N ALA A 261 -17.77 -26.51 -0.93
CA ALA A 261 -18.06 -26.20 -2.32
C ALA A 261 -18.44 -24.71 -2.47
N PHE A 262 -18.05 -24.11 -3.58
CA PHE A 262 -18.42 -22.73 -3.88
C PHE A 262 -19.94 -22.57 -4.02
N LEU A 263 -20.47 -21.42 -3.59
CA LEU A 263 -21.91 -21.09 -3.56
C LEU A 263 -22.49 -20.77 -4.96
N GLU A 264 -22.21 -21.62 -5.95
CA GLU A 264 -22.69 -21.52 -7.35
C GLU A 264 -24.22 -21.75 -7.47
N ASP A 265 -24.81 -22.36 -6.45
CA ASP A 265 -26.23 -22.65 -6.33
C ASP A 265 -26.94 -21.76 -5.30
N ALA A 266 -26.31 -20.68 -4.83
CA ALA A 266 -26.85 -19.82 -3.77
C ALA A 266 -28.31 -19.38 -4.00
N MET A 267 -29.12 -19.58 -2.97
CA MET A 267 -30.52 -19.12 -2.86
C MET A 267 -30.65 -18.20 -1.65
N VAL A 268 -31.54 -17.21 -1.75
CA VAL A 268 -31.85 -16.25 -0.69
C VAL A 268 -33.19 -16.61 -0.05
N LEU A 269 -33.20 -16.62 1.28
CA LEU A 269 -34.42 -16.74 2.08
C LEU A 269 -35.15 -15.39 2.17
N GLN A 270 -36.44 -15.39 2.53
CA GLN A 270 -37.18 -14.16 2.81
C GLN A 270 -36.56 -13.31 3.93
N CYS A 271 -35.84 -13.92 4.88
CA CYS A 271 -35.11 -13.21 5.92
C CYS A 271 -33.81 -12.54 5.42
N GLY A 272 -33.50 -12.62 4.12
CA GLY A 272 -32.34 -12.00 3.48
C GLY A 272 -31.03 -12.80 3.56
N HIS A 273 -31.02 -13.96 4.24
CA HIS A 273 -29.84 -14.80 4.33
C HIS A 273 -29.69 -15.70 3.10
N SER A 274 -28.45 -15.87 2.62
CA SER A 274 -28.15 -16.70 1.46
C SER A 274 -27.48 -18.00 1.87
N PHE A 275 -27.92 -19.11 1.28
CA PHE A 275 -27.34 -20.44 1.49
C PHE A 275 -27.13 -21.11 0.13
N GLY A 276 -26.08 -21.91 0.01
CA GLY A 276 -25.80 -22.77 -1.12
C GLY A 276 -25.27 -24.12 -0.65
N GLY A 277 -25.09 -25.04 -1.59
CA GLY A 277 -24.55 -26.37 -1.33
C GLY A 277 -25.37 -27.19 -0.34
N VAL A 278 -24.68 -27.87 0.56
CA VAL A 278 -25.30 -28.79 1.52
C VAL A 278 -26.02 -28.03 2.63
N MET A 279 -25.54 -26.84 3.01
CA MET A 279 -26.24 -25.99 3.98
C MET A 279 -27.62 -25.57 3.48
N LEU A 280 -27.77 -25.27 2.19
CA LEU A 280 -29.08 -24.96 1.62
C LEU A 280 -30.06 -26.13 1.76
N LYS A 281 -29.62 -27.35 1.44
CA LYS A 281 -30.45 -28.57 1.61
C LYS A 281 -30.88 -28.75 3.06
N LYS A 282 -29.95 -28.57 4.01
CA LYS A 282 -30.23 -28.66 5.44
C LYS A 282 -31.23 -27.60 5.90
N VAL A 283 -31.13 -26.37 5.41
CA VAL A 283 -32.07 -25.28 5.74
C VAL A 283 -33.47 -25.59 5.22
N ILE A 284 -33.57 -26.18 4.02
CA ILE A 284 -34.85 -26.61 3.43
C ILE A 284 -35.45 -27.78 4.23
N GLU A 285 -34.65 -28.78 4.59
CA GLU A 285 -35.09 -29.93 5.40
C GLU A 285 -35.55 -29.53 6.81
N MET A 286 -34.86 -28.57 7.42
CA MET A 286 -35.20 -28.05 8.76
C MET A 286 -36.34 -27.02 8.73
N ALA A 287 -36.76 -26.54 7.55
CA ALA A 287 -37.71 -25.44 7.36
C ALA A 287 -37.40 -24.18 8.20
N ARG A 288 -36.12 -23.97 8.55
CA ARG A 288 -35.68 -22.89 9.44
C ARG A 288 -34.30 -22.37 9.03
N CYS A 289 -34.14 -21.05 9.04
CA CYS A 289 -32.88 -20.38 8.77
C CYS A 289 -31.86 -20.66 9.89
N THR A 290 -30.67 -21.15 9.57
CA THR A 290 -29.63 -21.45 10.59
C THR A 290 -29.01 -20.21 11.24
N ILE A 291 -29.12 -19.03 10.61
CA ILE A 291 -28.57 -17.76 11.13
C ILE A 291 -29.54 -17.03 12.06
N CYS A 292 -30.78 -16.79 11.61
CA CYS A 292 -31.77 -16.01 12.37
C CYS A 292 -32.94 -16.84 12.94
N ASN A 293 -32.95 -18.16 12.68
CA ASN A 293 -33.99 -19.09 13.11
C ASN A 293 -35.41 -18.75 12.63
N GLY A 294 -35.56 -17.91 11.59
CA GLY A 294 -36.83 -17.64 10.93
C GLY A 294 -37.34 -18.83 10.10
N GLU A 295 -38.66 -18.93 9.93
CA GLU A 295 -39.29 -19.98 9.12
C GLU A 295 -38.94 -19.84 7.64
N VAL A 296 -38.78 -20.99 6.97
CA VAL A 296 -38.39 -21.06 5.57
C VAL A 296 -39.41 -21.87 4.80
N ASP A 297 -40.07 -21.22 3.84
CA ASP A 297 -40.87 -21.90 2.83
C ASP A 297 -40.01 -22.15 1.58
N PRO A 298 -39.82 -23.41 1.13
CA PRO A 298 -39.07 -23.73 -0.09
C PRO A 298 -39.61 -23.03 -1.35
N SER A 299 -40.91 -22.72 -1.38
CA SER A 299 -41.53 -22.03 -2.52
C SER A 299 -41.16 -20.55 -2.62
N SER A 300 -40.68 -19.97 -1.51
CA SER A 300 -40.31 -18.56 -1.39
C SER A 300 -38.84 -18.24 -1.70
N LEU A 301 -38.05 -19.27 -2.01
CA LEU A 301 -36.62 -19.16 -2.28
C LEU A 301 -36.38 -18.52 -3.65
N PHE A 302 -35.51 -17.51 -3.71
CA PHE A 302 -35.09 -16.89 -4.97
C PHE A 302 -33.58 -16.97 -5.17
N PRO A 303 -33.08 -17.09 -6.40
CA PRO A 303 -31.65 -17.27 -6.66
C PRO A 303 -30.86 -15.99 -6.36
N ASN A 304 -29.69 -16.15 -5.72
CA ASN A 304 -28.74 -15.05 -5.52
C ASN A 304 -27.77 -14.95 -6.71
N LEU A 305 -28.19 -14.29 -7.79
CA LEU A 305 -27.39 -14.19 -9.02
C LEU A 305 -26.02 -13.54 -8.80
N ALA A 306 -25.93 -12.55 -7.89
CA ALA A 306 -24.67 -11.87 -7.59
C ALA A 306 -23.69 -12.82 -6.89
N LEU A 307 -24.14 -13.51 -5.84
CA LEU A 307 -23.29 -14.44 -5.09
C LEU A 307 -22.83 -15.62 -5.96
N ARG A 308 -23.72 -16.15 -6.79
CA ARG A 308 -23.39 -17.20 -7.77
C ARG A 308 -22.33 -16.73 -8.76
N ALA A 309 -22.48 -15.54 -9.34
CA ALA A 309 -21.52 -14.99 -10.29
C ALA A 309 -20.13 -14.81 -9.66
N VAL A 310 -20.07 -14.26 -8.44
CA VAL A 310 -18.82 -14.08 -7.70
C VAL A 310 -18.17 -15.42 -7.36
N ALA A 311 -18.96 -16.39 -6.87
CA ALA A 311 -18.48 -17.73 -6.55
C ALA A 311 -17.88 -18.45 -7.77
N THR A 312 -18.52 -18.34 -8.94
CA THR A 312 -18.01 -18.91 -10.20
C THR A 312 -16.70 -18.26 -10.63
N VAL A 313 -16.58 -16.93 -10.58
CA VAL A 313 -15.34 -16.22 -10.97
C VAL A 313 -14.17 -16.61 -10.06
N VAL A 314 -14.40 -16.67 -8.75
CA VAL A 314 -13.36 -17.06 -7.78
C VAL A 314 -12.96 -18.51 -7.96
N LYS A 315 -13.91 -19.42 -8.20
CA LYS A 315 -13.64 -20.81 -8.53
C LYS A 315 -12.77 -20.95 -9.78
N MET A 316 -13.08 -20.22 -10.86
CA MET A 316 -12.29 -20.26 -12.09
C MET A 316 -10.85 -19.77 -11.88
N GLU A 317 -10.65 -18.72 -11.07
CA GLU A 317 -9.30 -18.23 -10.76
C GLU A 317 -8.54 -19.20 -9.85
N ASP A 318 -9.20 -19.84 -8.88
CA ASP A 318 -8.61 -20.87 -8.03
C ASP A 318 -8.23 -22.11 -8.86
N ASP A 319 -9.09 -22.56 -9.76
CA ASP A 319 -8.81 -23.66 -10.68
C ASP A 319 -7.62 -23.31 -11.58
N ARG A 320 -7.58 -22.10 -12.15
CA ARG A 320 -6.45 -21.62 -12.97
C ARG A 320 -5.14 -21.64 -12.18
N ARG A 321 -5.16 -21.24 -10.91
CA ARG A 321 -4.01 -21.32 -10.00
C ARG A 321 -3.61 -22.76 -9.70
N LEU A 322 -4.56 -23.65 -9.46
CA LEU A 322 -4.31 -25.08 -9.22
C LEU A 322 -3.70 -25.74 -10.45
N PHE A 323 -4.23 -25.49 -11.65
CA PHE A 323 -3.67 -26.01 -12.91
C PHE A 323 -2.29 -25.43 -13.22
N HIS A 324 -2.06 -24.14 -12.97
CA HIS A 324 -0.75 -23.53 -13.14
C HIS A 324 0.29 -24.15 -12.21
N ASN A 325 -0.08 -24.35 -10.94
CA ASN A 325 0.77 -25.00 -9.94
C ASN A 325 1.00 -26.48 -10.26
N ALA A 326 0.00 -27.21 -10.74
CA ALA A 326 0.13 -28.60 -11.18
C ALA A 326 1.04 -28.73 -12.40
N ALA A 327 0.92 -27.84 -13.40
CA ALA A 327 1.80 -27.79 -14.56
C ALA A 327 3.25 -27.46 -14.15
N LEU A 328 3.45 -26.59 -13.17
CA LEU A 328 4.78 -26.32 -12.60
C LEU A 328 5.35 -27.53 -11.86
N ARG A 329 4.53 -28.26 -11.08
CA ARG A 329 4.94 -29.49 -10.39
C ARG A 329 5.27 -30.61 -11.38
N LYS A 330 4.48 -30.79 -12.44
CA LYS A 330 4.74 -31.74 -13.52
C LYS A 330 6.06 -31.44 -14.22
N ARG A 331 6.31 -30.17 -14.61
CA ARG A 331 7.59 -29.77 -15.20
C ARG A 331 8.80 -30.02 -14.28
N ARG A 332 8.66 -29.83 -12.96
CA ARG A 332 9.74 -30.17 -12.00
C ARG A 332 9.96 -31.68 -11.89
N LYS A 333 8.89 -32.48 -11.97
CA LYS A 333 8.96 -33.94 -11.97
C LYS A 333 9.60 -34.49 -13.25
N ASP A 334 9.18 -34.00 -14.42
CA ASP A 334 9.72 -34.41 -15.72
C ASP A 334 11.21 -34.05 -15.87
N VAL A 335 11.65 -32.90 -15.34
CA VAL A 335 13.07 -32.50 -15.30
C VAL A 335 13.89 -33.42 -14.38
N THR A 336 13.32 -33.86 -13.27
CA THR A 336 14.01 -34.78 -12.34
C THR A 336 14.14 -36.18 -12.95
N GLU A 337 13.07 -36.69 -13.57
CA GLU A 337 13.07 -37.99 -14.25
C GLU A 337 14.01 -38.03 -15.46
N HIS A 338 14.10 -36.96 -16.27
CA HIS A 338 15.06 -36.89 -17.38
C HIS A 338 16.53 -36.85 -16.91
N THR A 339 16.80 -36.33 -15.71
CA THR A 339 18.15 -36.28 -15.14
C THR A 339 18.60 -37.66 -14.62
N ASP A 340 17.65 -38.47 -14.14
CA ASP A 340 17.93 -39.82 -13.63
C ASP A 340 18.11 -40.87 -14.74
N VAL A 341 17.46 -40.70 -15.91
CA VAL A 341 17.66 -41.56 -17.08
C VAL A 341 19.02 -41.30 -17.76
N LEU A 342 19.50 -40.05 -17.76
CA LEU A 342 20.80 -39.69 -18.36
C LEU A 342 21.98 -40.21 -17.52
N LYS A 343 21.81 -40.40 -16.21
CA LYS A 343 22.85 -40.96 -15.33
C LYS A 343 23.00 -42.47 -15.40
N ARG A 344 22.00 -43.20 -15.92
CA ARG A 344 22.04 -44.68 -16.00
C ARG A 344 22.57 -45.23 -17.34
N THR A 345 22.74 -44.40 -18.36
CA THR A 345 23.17 -44.83 -19.71
C THR A 345 24.65 -44.53 -20.02
N GLY A 346 25.40 -43.97 -19.07
CA GLY A 346 26.81 -43.57 -19.25
C GLY A 346 27.88 -44.63 -18.91
N SER A 347 27.61 -45.93 -19.05
CA SER A 347 28.64 -46.96 -18.82
C SER A 347 28.46 -48.18 -19.73
N SER A 348 29.10 -48.19 -20.90
CA SER A 348 29.59 -49.38 -21.60
C SER A 348 30.43 -49.00 -22.83
N LYS A 349 31.62 -49.60 -22.92
CA LYS A 349 32.63 -49.53 -23.99
C LYS A 349 32.16 -50.14 -25.32
N GLY A 350 32.79 -49.75 -26.44
CA GLY A 350 32.92 -50.58 -27.65
C GLY A 350 33.19 -49.82 -28.96
N ASN A 351 34.20 -50.25 -29.73
CA ASN A 351 34.80 -49.63 -30.93
C ASN A 351 34.07 -49.86 -32.27
N SER A 352 34.50 -49.06 -33.26
CA SER A 352 34.76 -49.36 -34.70
C SER A 352 33.67 -49.17 -35.78
N GLU A 353 33.99 -48.19 -36.66
CA GLU A 353 34.07 -48.25 -38.13
C GLU A 353 32.86 -48.31 -39.09
N LEU A 354 32.83 -47.27 -39.94
CA LEU A 354 32.54 -47.19 -41.39
C LEU A 354 31.08 -47.18 -41.93
N ALA A 355 30.73 -46.03 -42.55
CA ALA A 355 30.08 -45.82 -43.88
C ALA A 355 28.74 -46.55 -44.19
N LEU A 356 27.68 -45.99 -44.79
CA LEU A 356 27.38 -44.77 -45.55
C LEU A 356 25.82 -44.67 -45.66
N ASP A 357 25.34 -43.45 -45.90
CA ASP A 357 24.08 -43.04 -46.56
C ASP A 357 22.69 -43.41 -45.97
N ALA A 358 21.95 -42.39 -45.49
CA ALA A 358 20.81 -41.80 -46.21
C ALA A 358 19.90 -40.95 -45.27
N GLU A 359 19.56 -39.75 -45.75
CA GLU A 359 18.34 -38.96 -45.47
C GLU A 359 18.17 -38.12 -44.17
N SER A 360 18.19 -36.80 -44.40
CA SER A 360 17.39 -35.73 -43.76
C SER A 360 17.70 -35.26 -42.31
N PRO A 361 17.84 -33.93 -42.07
CA PRO A 361 18.30 -33.40 -40.80
C PRO A 361 17.16 -33.30 -39.77
N VAL A 362 17.13 -34.22 -38.81
CA VAL A 362 16.38 -34.01 -37.57
C VAL A 362 17.18 -33.04 -36.70
N ALA A 363 16.88 -31.75 -36.83
CA ALA A 363 17.40 -30.71 -35.96
C ALA A 363 17.01 -31.01 -34.51
N PHE A 364 17.97 -31.50 -33.72
CA PHE A 364 17.88 -31.51 -32.27
C PHE A 364 17.68 -30.07 -31.78
N LYS A 365 16.44 -29.69 -31.43
CA LYS A 365 16.15 -28.45 -30.69
C LYS A 365 16.61 -28.61 -29.24
N GLY A 366 17.92 -28.68 -29.04
CA GLY A 366 18.54 -28.32 -27.77
C GLY A 366 18.37 -26.82 -27.54
N VAL A 367 18.21 -26.39 -26.29
CA VAL A 367 18.17 -24.97 -25.92
C VAL A 367 19.48 -24.34 -26.36
N GLN A 368 19.48 -23.65 -27.50
CA GLN A 368 20.64 -22.95 -28.03
C GLN A 368 20.80 -21.68 -27.22
N TYR A 369 21.76 -21.68 -26.30
CA TYR A 369 22.04 -20.52 -25.49
C TYR A 369 22.79 -19.46 -26.34
N PRO A 370 22.47 -18.17 -26.17
CA PRO A 370 22.80 -17.13 -27.14
C PRO A 370 24.29 -16.78 -27.27
N PHE A 371 25.15 -17.25 -26.36
CA PHE A 371 26.57 -16.93 -26.36
C PHE A 371 27.47 -18.15 -26.22
N VAL A 372 28.64 -18.11 -26.87
CA VAL A 372 29.67 -19.16 -26.83
C VAL A 372 30.87 -18.75 -25.96
N VAL A 373 31.63 -19.75 -25.48
CA VAL A 373 32.88 -19.49 -24.75
C VAL A 373 33.89 -18.82 -25.68
N GLY A 374 34.49 -17.72 -25.22
CA GLY A 374 35.39 -16.86 -26.01
C GLY A 374 34.71 -15.64 -26.63
N GLU A 375 33.38 -15.51 -26.56
CA GLU A 375 32.65 -14.39 -27.17
C GLU A 375 32.72 -13.12 -26.31
N ARG A 376 32.91 -11.96 -26.97
CA ARG A 376 32.96 -10.64 -26.32
C ARG A 376 31.55 -10.08 -26.12
N VAL A 377 31.23 -9.71 -24.89
CA VAL A 377 29.92 -9.27 -24.46
C VAL A 377 29.99 -8.00 -23.62
N LEU A 378 28.96 -7.16 -23.73
CA LEU A 378 28.76 -6.00 -22.87
C LEU A 378 27.83 -6.39 -21.72
N ILE A 379 28.21 -6.06 -20.49
CA ILE A 379 27.40 -6.33 -19.31
C ILE A 379 26.36 -5.21 -19.15
N MET A 380 25.08 -5.56 -19.24
CA MET A 380 23.94 -4.65 -19.17
C MET A 380 23.03 -4.94 -17.98
N VAL A 381 22.20 -3.95 -17.70
CA VAL A 381 21.16 -3.94 -16.68
C VAL A 381 19.80 -4.04 -17.38
N HIS A 382 18.93 -4.96 -16.96
CA HIS A 382 17.66 -5.24 -17.67
C HIS A 382 16.61 -4.15 -17.38
N ALA A 383 16.10 -3.50 -18.43
CA ALA A 383 14.93 -2.62 -18.37
C ALA A 383 13.63 -3.42 -18.51
N THR A 384 12.71 -3.31 -17.56
CA THR A 384 11.31 -3.72 -17.75
C THR A 384 10.52 -2.53 -18.30
N HIS A 385 9.74 -2.76 -19.36
CA HIS A 385 8.90 -1.76 -20.03
C HIS A 385 8.01 -0.99 -19.03
N CYS A 386 8.09 0.35 -19.05
CA CYS A 386 7.04 1.24 -18.53
C CYS A 386 6.36 1.95 -19.70
N SER A 387 5.04 1.79 -19.76
CA SER A 387 4.12 2.49 -20.66
C SER A 387 4.22 3.99 -20.47
N ALA A 388 4.32 4.73 -21.57
CA ALA A 388 4.39 6.17 -21.60
C ALA A 388 2.97 6.77 -21.52
N GLU A 389 2.81 7.84 -20.75
CA GLU A 389 2.06 9.00 -21.21
C GLU A 389 2.45 10.25 -20.41
N SER A 390 3.10 11.20 -21.09
CA SER A 390 2.73 12.62 -21.04
C SER A 390 3.53 13.39 -22.09
N LYS A 391 2.77 14.06 -22.97
CA LYS A 391 3.18 15.24 -23.75
C LYS A 391 3.94 16.19 -22.82
N VAL A 392 5.02 16.84 -23.25
CA VAL A 392 4.94 18.22 -23.76
C VAL A 392 6.30 18.66 -24.38
N LYS A 393 6.15 19.18 -25.60
CA LYS A 393 6.85 20.28 -26.31
C LYS A 393 8.34 20.19 -26.72
N SER A 394 8.49 20.56 -27.99
CA SER A 394 9.62 21.21 -28.68
C SER A 394 10.92 20.41 -28.83
N GLN A 395 11.08 19.87 -30.06
CA GLN A 395 12.29 19.93 -30.91
C GLN A 395 13.32 20.96 -30.41
N GLU A 396 14.61 20.67 -30.22
CA GLU A 396 15.51 19.71 -30.87
C GLU A 396 16.66 19.30 -29.92
N GLN A 397 17.29 18.16 -30.22
CA GLN A 397 18.55 17.63 -29.65
C GLN A 397 18.47 16.95 -28.27
N CYS A 398 17.90 15.74 -28.26
CA CYS A 398 18.06 14.74 -27.20
C CYS A 398 18.13 13.34 -27.82
N VAL A 399 19.32 12.73 -28.03
CA VAL A 399 19.46 11.26 -27.93
C VAL A 399 20.92 10.93 -27.55
N LEU A 400 21.07 10.08 -26.52
CA LEU A 400 22.19 9.14 -26.22
C LEU A 400 23.00 9.29 -24.93
N ILE A 401 22.64 10.16 -24.00
CA ILE A 401 23.21 10.07 -22.65
C ILE A 401 22.07 10.19 -21.63
N ASN A 402 21.99 9.21 -20.73
CA ASN A 402 21.07 9.08 -19.59
C ASN A 402 19.66 8.53 -19.90
N LYS A 403 19.54 7.19 -19.96
CA LYS A 403 18.32 6.51 -19.50
C LYS A 403 18.61 5.10 -18.99
N CYS A 404 18.34 4.91 -17.70
CA CYS A 404 18.14 3.65 -16.98
C CYS A 404 19.32 2.67 -16.87
N LEU A 405 20.17 2.87 -15.85
CA LEU A 405 20.93 1.81 -15.21
C LEU A 405 20.29 1.48 -13.85
N GLN A 406 19.30 0.59 -13.81
CA GLN A 406 18.83 0.00 -12.56
C GLN A 406 18.60 -1.52 -12.69
N GLY A 407 19.52 -2.27 -12.06
CA GLY A 407 19.82 -3.69 -12.27
C GLY A 407 18.86 -4.69 -11.66
N ASN A 408 18.95 -5.93 -12.13
CA ASN A 408 18.64 -7.08 -11.30
C ASN A 408 19.57 -7.02 -10.06
N LYS A 409 19.03 -7.12 -8.83
CA LYS A 409 19.75 -6.93 -7.54
C LYS A 409 21.03 -7.77 -7.33
N ARG A 410 21.40 -8.64 -8.29
CA ARG A 410 22.53 -9.57 -8.26
C ARG A 410 23.68 -9.25 -9.24
N THR A 411 23.56 -8.26 -10.12
CA THR A 411 24.68 -7.83 -10.99
C THR A 411 25.46 -6.71 -10.28
N PRO A 412 26.74 -6.91 -9.90
CA PRO A 412 27.49 -5.87 -9.20
C PRO A 412 27.65 -4.64 -10.09
N GLU A 413 27.35 -3.45 -9.57
CA GLU A 413 27.39 -2.19 -10.32
C GLU A 413 28.76 -1.95 -10.96
N LYS A 414 29.84 -2.40 -10.33
CA LYS A 414 31.22 -2.31 -10.84
C LYS A 414 31.47 -2.99 -12.19
N PHE A 415 30.57 -3.88 -12.64
CA PHE A 415 30.67 -4.58 -13.91
C PHE A 415 29.74 -4.03 -15.01
N VAL A 416 28.80 -3.15 -14.65
CA VAL A 416 27.80 -2.65 -15.59
C VAL A 416 28.43 -1.70 -16.60
N GLY A 417 28.11 -1.87 -17.89
CA GLY A 417 28.64 -1.07 -18.99
C GLY A 417 30.04 -1.49 -19.45
N LYS A 418 30.62 -2.54 -18.88
CA LYS A 418 31.97 -3.01 -19.22
C LYS A 418 31.95 -4.16 -20.23
N GLU A 419 32.98 -4.22 -21.04
CA GLU A 419 33.23 -5.36 -21.93
C GLU A 419 33.84 -6.52 -21.14
N ALA A 420 33.33 -7.72 -21.42
CA ALA A 420 33.79 -8.95 -20.82
C ALA A 420 33.85 -10.06 -21.86
N VAL A 421 34.65 -11.09 -21.60
CA VAL A 421 34.69 -12.31 -22.40
C VAL A 421 34.07 -13.45 -21.63
N ILE A 422 33.29 -14.29 -22.32
CA ILE A 422 32.71 -15.49 -21.70
C ILE A 422 33.80 -16.54 -21.56
N THR A 423 34.06 -16.97 -20.32
CA THR A 423 35.10 -17.97 -20.03
C THR A 423 34.53 -19.37 -19.83
N SER A 424 33.29 -19.48 -19.36
CA SER A 424 32.58 -20.76 -19.28
C SER A 424 31.07 -20.57 -19.26
N GLN A 425 30.37 -21.55 -19.82
CA GLN A 425 28.92 -21.63 -19.75
C GLN A 425 28.50 -22.49 -18.55
N CYS A 426 27.62 -21.94 -17.71
CA CYS A 426 27.04 -22.60 -16.56
C CYS A 426 25.60 -23.05 -16.86
N LEU A 427 25.04 -23.89 -15.98
CA LEU A 427 23.65 -24.36 -16.10
C LEU A 427 22.64 -23.20 -16.00
N ASN A 428 21.46 -23.38 -16.61
CA ASN A 428 20.32 -22.46 -16.53
C ASN A 428 20.57 -21.04 -17.08
N GLY A 429 21.43 -20.92 -18.11
CA GLY A 429 21.69 -19.64 -18.79
C GLY A 429 22.56 -18.67 -17.98
N TRP A 430 23.37 -19.19 -17.06
CA TRP A 430 24.43 -18.43 -16.39
C TRP A 430 25.75 -18.57 -17.14
N TYR A 431 26.57 -17.52 -17.12
CA TYR A 431 27.87 -17.46 -17.76
C TYR A 431 28.90 -16.92 -16.78
N LEU A 432 30.07 -17.54 -16.72
CA LEU A 432 31.23 -16.91 -16.12
C LEU A 432 31.81 -15.95 -17.16
N VAL A 433 31.88 -14.68 -16.81
CA VAL A 433 32.44 -13.63 -17.66
C VAL A 433 33.65 -13.02 -16.98
N LYS A 434 34.70 -12.75 -17.75
CA LYS A 434 35.91 -12.06 -17.29
C LYS A 434 35.93 -10.66 -17.88
N ALA A 435 35.87 -9.65 -17.04
CA ALA A 435 35.91 -8.25 -17.45
C ALA A 435 37.28 -7.94 -18.08
N LEU A 436 37.29 -7.27 -19.24
CA LEU A 436 38.52 -7.01 -19.99
C LEU A 436 39.34 -5.86 -19.41
N ASP A 437 38.68 -4.94 -18.70
CA ASP A 437 39.30 -3.78 -18.07
C ASP A 437 39.97 -4.12 -16.72
N SER A 438 39.31 -4.93 -15.88
CA SER A 438 39.80 -5.27 -14.54
C SER A 438 40.39 -6.67 -14.42
N GLY A 439 40.17 -7.55 -15.40
CA GLY A 439 40.55 -8.96 -15.34
C GLY A 439 39.77 -9.79 -14.32
N GLU A 440 38.82 -9.19 -13.59
CA GLU A 440 37.99 -9.89 -12.60
C GLU A 440 36.94 -10.78 -13.28
N SER A 441 36.66 -11.94 -12.69
CA SER A 441 35.66 -12.88 -13.20
C SER A 441 34.39 -12.87 -12.34
N THR A 442 33.21 -12.82 -12.96
CA THR A 442 31.91 -12.83 -12.27
C THR A 442 30.90 -13.72 -13.00
N ARG A 443 29.92 -14.27 -12.27
CA ARG A 443 28.86 -15.11 -12.84
C ARG A 443 27.62 -14.26 -13.10
N LEU A 444 27.20 -14.15 -14.36
CA LEU A 444 26.04 -13.36 -14.76
C LEU A 444 25.09 -14.18 -15.62
N GLN A 445 23.79 -13.84 -15.56
CA GLN A 445 22.78 -14.48 -16.38
C GLN A 445 22.79 -13.88 -17.79
N TYR A 446 22.45 -14.66 -18.82
CA TYR A 446 22.47 -14.24 -20.23
C TYR A 446 21.67 -12.95 -20.51
N ARG A 447 20.64 -12.65 -19.71
CA ARG A 447 19.81 -11.43 -19.83
C ARG A 447 20.54 -10.14 -19.44
N SER A 448 21.65 -10.27 -18.73
CA SER A 448 22.55 -9.18 -18.37
C SER A 448 23.71 -9.04 -19.35
N LEU A 449 23.72 -9.77 -20.48
CA LEU A 449 24.79 -9.74 -21.47
C LEU A 449 24.23 -9.33 -22.83
N LYS A 450 24.99 -8.55 -23.60
CA LYS A 450 24.70 -8.21 -25.00
C LYS A 450 25.91 -8.48 -25.86
N LYS A 451 25.73 -9.04 -27.06
CA LYS A 451 26.84 -9.23 -28.00
C LYS A 451 27.41 -7.88 -28.42
N VAL A 452 28.73 -7.75 -28.40
CA VAL A 452 29.41 -6.62 -29.05
C VAL A 452 29.51 -6.97 -30.54
N PRO A 453 28.89 -6.22 -31.46
CA PRO A 453 29.02 -6.47 -32.89
C PRO A 453 30.49 -6.34 -33.32
N GLU A 454 30.97 -7.27 -34.13
CA GLU A 454 32.34 -7.32 -34.66
C GLU A 454 32.60 -6.28 -35.77
N LEU A 455 32.07 -5.07 -35.59
CA LEU A 455 32.16 -3.93 -36.50
C LEU A 455 32.77 -2.72 -35.79
N GLN A 456 33.85 -2.94 -35.03
CA GLN A 456 34.76 -1.89 -34.57
C GLN A 456 36.24 -2.34 -34.58
N LEU A 457 36.63 -3.18 -35.54
CA LEU A 457 38.05 -3.48 -35.80
C LEU A 457 38.72 -2.53 -36.81
N GLN A 458 38.15 -1.36 -37.12
CA GLN A 458 38.73 -0.42 -38.10
C GLN A 458 38.80 1.05 -37.67
N THR A 459 38.62 1.36 -36.38
CA THR A 459 38.78 2.75 -35.89
C THR A 459 39.95 2.89 -34.90
N GLN A 460 41.00 2.10 -35.10
CA GLN A 460 42.27 2.23 -34.38
C GLN A 460 43.48 2.38 -35.32
N ALA A 461 43.23 2.72 -36.58
CA ALA A 461 44.24 3.07 -37.58
C ALA A 461 44.01 4.48 -38.14
N ARG A 462 43.80 5.47 -37.26
CA ARG A 462 44.01 6.89 -37.57
C ARG A 462 43.97 7.67 -36.28
N LEU A 463 45.13 7.82 -35.67
CA LEU A 463 45.59 8.98 -34.92
C LEU A 463 47.05 8.68 -34.57
N GLN A 464 47.95 8.94 -35.53
CA GLN A 464 49.34 9.21 -35.17
C GLN A 464 49.35 10.45 -34.28
N PRO A 465 50.07 10.46 -33.16
CA PRO A 465 50.40 11.71 -32.47
C PRO A 465 51.53 12.39 -33.25
N LEU A 466 51.24 13.54 -33.86
CA LEU A 466 52.31 14.49 -34.22
C LEU A 466 52.86 15.05 -32.90
N ALA A 467 53.99 14.48 -32.51
CA ALA A 467 54.79 14.93 -31.39
C ALA A 467 55.34 16.34 -31.64
N PHE A 468 55.35 17.10 -30.54
CA PHE A 468 56.37 18.08 -30.17
C PHE A 468 57.67 18.01 -31.00
N LEU A 469 58.03 19.15 -31.60
CA LEU A 469 59.44 19.54 -31.75
C LEU A 469 59.63 20.87 -31.02
N GLY A 470 60.16 20.78 -29.81
CA GLY A 470 60.92 21.86 -29.19
C GLY A 470 62.40 21.49 -29.24
N GLY A 471 63.23 22.31 -29.85
CA GLY A 471 64.67 22.11 -29.91
C GLY A 471 65.39 23.25 -30.63
N ARG A 472 66.26 23.94 -29.90
CA ARG A 472 66.99 25.17 -30.22
C ARG A 472 68.04 25.02 -31.34
N GLN A 473 68.44 26.21 -31.82
CA GLN A 473 69.60 26.63 -32.65
C GLN A 473 69.34 26.76 -34.15
#